data_AF-A0A1Q3QMR2-F1
#
_entry.id   AF-A0A1Q3QMR2-F1
#
_cell.length_a   1.000
_cell.length_b   1.000
_cell.length_c   1.000
_cell.angle_alpha   90.00
_cell.angle_beta   90.00
_cell.angle_gamma   90.00
#
_symmetry.space_group_name_H-M   'P 1'
#
loop_
_entity.id
_entity.type
_entity.pdbx_description
1 polymer ?
#
loop_
_entity_poly.entity_id
_entity_poly.type
_entity_poly.pdbx_seq_one_letter_code
_entity_poly.pdbx_strand_id
1 'polypeptide(L)'
;MIEQPAIDSPPPSDHSISAHPSPALQRPAAATPARPGPVLVRAATPDPHQGQTGTLSALQSLLSIIVIAIFIITFCIQPVRIPSASMEPSLLVGDFLFVNKQGATPGPSSWLLPETPIERGQIIVFHYPIDPSMNLIKRVIGVPGDHIKLRRGRVYVNDRILSEPYAMYLPSAPDSYRDNFPRLRSADPAVNSRWWIRMHSLIEDGELVVPPGDYFVLGDNRNDSEDSRYWGFVPRSAIVGRPFLIYFSLRQPGGDVLDMAHARVWHHHRSNAVDALADFARWDRTLQIVK
;
A
#
# COMPACT_ATOMS: atom_id res chain seq x y z
N MET A 1 65.33 -31.72 -1.35
CA MET A 1 66.07 -31.48 -2.60
C MET A 1 65.69 -30.07 -3.06
N ILE A 2 66.60 -29.11 -2.82
CA ILE A 2 66.85 -27.82 -3.53
C ILE A 2 65.69 -26.78 -3.56
N GLU A 3 65.82 -25.48 -3.27
CA GLU A 3 66.71 -24.55 -2.56
C GLU A 3 66.03 -23.15 -2.63
N GLN A 4 66.22 -22.27 -1.63
CA GLN A 4 65.79 -20.84 -1.54
C GLN A 4 66.75 -19.91 -2.34
N PRO A 5 66.76 -18.53 -2.33
CA PRO A 5 66.15 -17.49 -1.44
C PRO A 5 65.54 -16.24 -2.17
N ALA A 6 64.74 -15.32 -1.60
CA ALA A 6 64.83 -14.37 -0.47
C ALA A 6 65.70 -13.10 -0.71
N ILE A 7 65.06 -11.91 -0.68
CA ILE A 7 65.63 -10.53 -0.55
C ILE A 7 64.55 -9.74 0.20
N ASP A 8 64.62 -9.33 1.47
CA ASP A 8 65.60 -8.70 2.37
C ASP A 8 65.56 -7.16 2.36
N SER A 9 65.13 -6.62 3.51
CA SER A 9 64.98 -5.21 3.86
C SER A 9 66.06 -4.84 4.87
N PRO A 10 66.83 -3.76 4.70
CA PRO A 10 67.82 -3.39 5.71
C PRO A 10 67.26 -2.41 6.77
N PRO A 11 67.67 -2.56 8.05
CA PRO A 11 67.36 -1.67 9.18
C PRO A 11 68.55 -0.70 9.48
N PRO A 12 68.50 0.13 10.55
CA PRO A 12 69.22 1.40 10.67
C PRO A 12 70.53 1.31 11.50
N SER A 13 71.35 2.38 11.46
CA SER A 13 72.40 2.60 12.47
C SER A 13 72.76 4.09 12.68
N ASP A 14 72.83 4.43 13.97
CA ASP A 14 73.28 5.67 14.63
C ASP A 14 74.80 5.89 14.54
N HIS A 15 75.24 7.16 14.55
CA HIS A 15 76.48 7.65 15.18
C HIS A 15 76.37 9.19 15.38
N SER A 16 76.10 9.72 16.58
CA SER A 16 77.02 10.08 17.70
C SER A 16 77.99 11.27 17.50
N ILE A 17 77.79 12.32 18.32
CA ILE A 17 78.78 13.12 19.12
C ILE A 17 79.27 14.50 18.61
N SER A 18 78.76 15.55 19.30
CA SER A 18 79.43 16.64 20.07
C SER A 18 80.50 17.57 19.46
N ALA A 19 80.27 18.90 19.56
CA ALA A 19 81.13 19.87 20.27
C ALA A 19 80.62 21.35 20.18
N HIS A 20 80.69 22.07 21.30
CA HIS A 20 80.53 23.54 21.52
C HIS A 20 81.62 24.40 20.80
N PRO A 21 81.70 25.77 20.88
CA PRO A 21 80.90 26.80 21.55
C PRO A 21 80.52 28.04 20.67
N SER A 22 79.78 28.98 21.27
CA SER A 22 79.44 30.33 20.77
C SER A 22 80.63 31.21 20.38
N PRO A 23 80.39 32.23 19.54
CA PRO A 23 80.89 33.57 19.80
C PRO A 23 79.78 34.63 19.79
N ALA A 24 79.95 35.62 20.65
CA ALA A 24 79.08 36.76 20.83
C ALA A 24 79.30 37.86 19.76
N LEU A 25 78.30 38.74 19.67
CA LEU A 25 78.30 40.13 19.18
C LEU A 25 78.25 40.38 17.66
N GLN A 26 77.09 40.84 17.18
CA GLN A 26 76.89 42.25 16.76
C GLN A 26 75.43 42.53 16.38
N ARG A 27 74.79 43.48 17.08
CA ARG A 27 73.70 44.32 16.52
C ARG A 27 74.40 45.60 16.03
N PRO A 28 74.06 46.14 14.85
CA PRO A 28 72.86 46.98 14.67
C PRO A 28 72.22 46.75 13.27
N ALA A 29 70.99 47.14 12.96
CA ALA A 29 70.43 48.47 13.01
C ALA A 29 68.90 48.40 12.87
N ALA A 30 68.22 49.42 13.38
CA ALA A 30 66.79 49.59 13.26
C ALA A 30 66.35 49.65 11.79
N ALA A 31 65.55 48.68 11.35
CA ALA A 31 64.75 48.76 10.14
C ALA A 31 63.31 49.11 10.53
N THR A 32 62.84 50.22 9.98
CA THR A 32 61.49 50.80 10.04
C THR A 32 60.35 49.77 10.02
N PRO A 33 59.28 49.93 10.81
CA PRO A 33 58.12 49.05 10.70
C PRO A 33 57.42 49.27 9.36
N ALA A 34 57.46 48.28 8.48
CA ALA A 34 56.59 48.23 7.31
C ALA A 34 55.14 48.08 7.80
N ARG A 35 54.30 49.07 7.48
CA ARG A 35 52.86 49.06 7.75
C ARG A 35 52.24 47.78 7.16
N PRO A 36 51.42 47.02 7.89
CA PRO A 36 50.57 46.02 7.25
C PRO A 36 49.60 46.77 6.33
N GLY A 37 49.64 46.46 5.03
CA GLY A 37 48.63 46.92 4.09
C GLY A 37 47.24 46.43 4.54
N PRO A 38 46.16 47.16 4.23
CA PRO A 38 44.82 46.71 4.59
C PRO A 38 44.54 45.38 3.90
N VAL A 39 44.43 44.31 4.69
CA VAL A 39 43.77 43.09 4.23
C VAL A 39 42.34 43.49 3.95
N LEU A 40 42.01 43.63 2.66
CA LEU A 40 40.66 43.87 2.21
C LEU A 40 39.87 42.61 2.58
N VAL A 41 39.19 42.65 3.72
CA VAL A 41 38.13 41.68 4.03
C VAL A 41 37.11 41.88 2.92
N ARG A 42 37.13 40.99 1.93
CA ARG A 42 36.06 40.89 0.94
C ARG A 42 34.81 40.58 1.76
N ALA A 43 34.00 41.61 2.00
CA ALA A 43 32.69 41.43 2.58
C ALA A 43 32.01 40.31 1.80
N ALA A 44 31.61 39.26 2.50
CA ALA A 44 30.75 38.24 1.93
C ALA A 44 29.55 38.99 1.35
N THR A 45 29.39 38.92 0.03
CA THR A 45 28.13 39.28 -0.60
C THR A 45 27.06 38.46 0.09
N PRO A 46 26.05 39.07 0.72
CA PRO A 46 24.91 38.31 1.21
C PRO A 46 24.29 37.64 -0.01
N ASP A 47 24.10 36.32 0.05
CA ASP A 47 23.33 35.60 -0.96
C ASP A 47 21.95 36.28 -1.11
N PRO A 48 21.50 36.67 -2.31
CA PRO A 48 20.26 37.42 -2.50
C PRO A 48 18.99 36.55 -2.34
N HIS A 49 19.10 35.34 -1.81
CA HIS A 49 17.96 34.49 -1.49
C HIS A 49 17.45 34.68 -0.05
N GLN A 50 17.45 35.92 0.47
CA GLN A 50 16.48 36.29 1.50
C GLN A 50 15.14 36.52 0.81
N GLY A 51 14.46 35.41 0.50
CA GLY A 51 13.07 35.43 0.08
C GLY A 51 12.27 36.18 1.14
N GLN A 52 11.68 37.30 0.74
CA GLN A 52 10.76 38.06 1.56
C GLN A 52 9.72 37.07 2.11
N THR A 53 9.75 36.77 3.41
CA THR A 53 8.67 36.05 4.09
C THR A 53 7.50 37.01 4.27
N GLY A 54 6.94 37.46 3.16
CA GLY A 54 5.69 38.20 3.11
C GLY A 54 4.53 37.23 3.26
N THR A 55 3.45 37.68 3.90
CA THR A 55 2.18 36.93 3.99
C THR A 55 1.68 36.48 2.62
N LEU A 56 1.99 37.22 1.55
CA LEU A 56 1.70 36.87 0.15
C LEU A 56 2.47 35.63 -0.34
N SER A 57 3.75 35.48 0.02
CA SER A 57 4.56 34.31 -0.37
C SER A 57 4.11 33.05 0.40
N ALA A 58 3.71 33.22 1.66
CA ALA A 58 3.11 32.15 2.45
C ALA A 58 1.75 31.71 1.86
N LEU A 59 0.91 32.67 1.46
CA LEU A 59 -0.36 32.40 0.79
C LEU A 59 -0.17 31.72 -0.57
N GLN A 60 0.80 32.15 -1.37
CA GLN A 60 1.13 31.53 -2.65
C GLN A 60 1.60 30.08 -2.48
N SER A 61 2.43 29.81 -1.46
CA SER A 61 2.89 28.45 -1.14
C SER A 61 1.73 27.56 -0.71
N LEU A 62 0.85 28.07 0.16
CA LEU A 62 -0.36 27.37 0.61
C LEU A 62 -1.29 27.05 -0.58
N LEU A 63 -1.54 28.03 -1.44
CA LEU A 63 -2.36 27.84 -2.63
C LEU A 63 -1.75 26.79 -3.57
N SER A 64 -0.44 26.84 -3.78
CA SER A 64 0.27 25.87 -4.61
C SER A 64 0.14 24.45 -4.06
N ILE A 65 0.28 24.27 -2.75
CA ILE A 65 0.08 22.98 -2.08
C ILE A 65 -1.36 22.49 -2.25
N ILE A 66 -2.36 23.37 -2.08
CA ILE A 66 -3.78 23.02 -2.25
C ILE A 66 -4.05 22.58 -3.69
N VAL A 67 -3.55 23.31 -4.69
CA VAL A 67 -3.73 22.97 -6.11
C VAL A 67 -3.08 21.63 -6.43
N ILE A 68 -1.85 21.40 -5.96
CA ILE A 68 -1.16 20.12 -6.14
C ILE A 68 -1.91 18.99 -5.43
N ALA A 69 -2.40 19.21 -4.21
CA ALA A 69 -3.18 18.21 -3.47
C ALA A 69 -4.50 17.89 -4.18
N ILE A 70 -5.22 18.90 -4.68
CA ILE A 70 -6.44 18.70 -5.49
C ILE A 70 -6.10 17.92 -6.75
N PHE A 71 -5.00 18.22 -7.43
CA PHE A 71 -4.56 17.49 -8.61
C PHE A 71 -4.28 16.01 -8.26
N ILE A 72 -3.49 15.74 -7.23
CA ILE A 72 -3.18 14.38 -6.78
C ILE A 72 -4.45 13.62 -6.40
N ILE A 73 -5.36 14.22 -5.64
CA ILE A 73 -6.62 13.57 -5.22
C ILE A 73 -7.56 13.39 -6.42
N THR A 74 -7.58 14.30 -7.39
CA THR A 74 -8.48 14.15 -8.55
C THR A 74 -8.01 13.02 -9.48
N PHE A 75 -6.71 12.99 -9.78
CA PHE A 75 -6.14 12.13 -10.82
C PHE A 75 -5.53 10.83 -10.30
N CYS A 76 -4.97 10.80 -9.08
CA CYS A 76 -4.20 9.66 -8.59
C CYS A 76 -4.95 8.84 -7.53
N ILE A 77 -5.74 9.49 -6.67
CA ILE A 77 -6.25 8.85 -5.43
C ILE A 77 -7.76 9.02 -5.29
N GLN A 78 -8.52 7.92 -5.22
CA GLN A 78 -9.95 8.00 -4.88
C GLN A 78 -10.19 7.74 -3.38
N PRO A 79 -10.87 8.64 -2.65
CA PRO A 79 -11.41 8.29 -1.34
C PRO A 79 -12.66 7.41 -1.51
N VAL A 80 -12.72 6.28 -0.80
CA VAL A 80 -13.86 5.35 -0.80
C VAL A 80 -14.19 4.94 0.63
N ARG A 81 -15.49 4.82 0.94
CA ARG A 81 -15.96 4.28 2.23
C ARG A 81 -16.42 2.83 2.05
N ILE A 82 -16.16 1.98 3.03
CA ILE A 82 -16.65 0.60 3.08
C ILE A 82 -18.06 0.54 3.67
N PRO A 83 -19.08 0.13 2.90
CA PRO A 83 -20.46 0.05 3.37
C PRO A 83 -20.88 -1.35 3.82
N SER A 84 -20.10 -2.41 3.54
CA SER A 84 -20.52 -3.82 3.72
C SER A 84 -19.43 -4.68 4.36
N ALA A 85 -19.84 -5.74 5.07
CA ALA A 85 -18.96 -6.66 5.80
C ALA A 85 -18.30 -7.76 4.94
N SER A 86 -18.53 -7.78 3.62
CA SER A 86 -18.05 -8.85 2.73
C SER A 86 -16.52 -8.99 2.66
N MET A 87 -15.77 -7.97 3.09
CA MET A 87 -14.30 -7.96 3.12
C MET A 87 -13.73 -8.08 4.54
N GLU A 88 -14.55 -8.39 5.53
CA GLU A 88 -14.07 -8.65 6.89
C GLU A 88 -13.24 -9.94 6.94
N PRO A 89 -12.16 -9.98 7.75
CA PRO A 89 -11.68 -8.94 8.67
C PRO A 89 -10.71 -7.92 8.04
N SER A 90 -10.36 -8.08 6.77
CA SER A 90 -9.36 -7.23 6.10
C SER A 90 -9.81 -5.77 6.05
N LEU A 91 -11.07 -5.54 5.64
CA LEU A 91 -11.70 -4.22 5.58
C LEU A 91 -13.01 -4.27 6.36
N LEU A 92 -13.15 -3.38 7.33
CA LEU A 92 -14.32 -3.32 8.20
C LEU A 92 -15.33 -2.28 7.70
N VAL A 93 -16.59 -2.50 8.03
CA VAL A 93 -17.64 -1.52 7.80
C VAL A 93 -17.27 -0.21 8.51
N GLY A 94 -17.31 0.91 7.78
CA GLY A 94 -16.88 2.22 8.30
C GLY A 94 -15.41 2.56 8.07
N ASP A 95 -14.61 1.68 7.46
CA ASP A 95 -13.28 2.05 6.97
C ASP A 95 -13.38 3.05 5.81
N PHE A 96 -12.48 4.03 5.80
CA PHE A 96 -12.27 4.98 4.72
C PHE A 96 -10.90 4.73 4.09
N LEU A 97 -10.91 4.48 2.79
CA LEU A 97 -9.76 4.02 2.03
C LEU A 97 -9.32 5.06 1.01
N PHE A 98 -8.00 5.14 0.80
CA PHE A 98 -7.46 5.68 -0.42
C PHE A 98 -7.18 4.56 -1.42
N VAL A 99 -7.69 4.76 -2.62
CA VAL A 99 -7.57 3.84 -3.75
C VAL A 99 -6.64 4.47 -4.77
N ASN A 100 -5.57 3.75 -5.12
CA ASN A 100 -4.67 4.15 -6.18
C ASN A 100 -5.32 3.81 -7.53
N LYS A 101 -5.60 4.85 -8.33
CA LYS A 101 -6.15 4.71 -9.70
C LYS A 101 -5.08 4.37 -10.74
N GLN A 102 -3.80 4.52 -10.39
CA GLN A 102 -2.70 4.37 -11.35
C GLN A 102 -2.66 2.95 -11.92
N GLY A 103 -2.53 2.89 -13.25
CA GLY A 103 -2.47 1.65 -13.99
C GLY A 103 -3.79 0.89 -14.08
N ALA A 104 -4.84 1.24 -13.32
CA ALA A 104 -6.07 0.46 -13.22
C ALA A 104 -7.21 0.96 -14.14
N THR A 105 -7.35 2.26 -14.37
CA THR A 105 -8.47 2.80 -15.14
C THR A 105 -8.10 3.04 -16.62
N PRO A 106 -8.89 2.54 -17.60
CA PRO A 106 -8.85 3.05 -18.97
C PRO A 106 -9.38 4.49 -18.99
N GLY A 107 -8.54 5.46 -19.36
CA GLY A 107 -8.92 6.87 -19.32
C GLY A 107 -7.88 7.77 -19.97
N PRO A 108 -8.06 9.10 -19.98
CA PRO A 108 -7.09 10.01 -20.60
C PRO A 108 -5.73 10.04 -19.89
N SER A 109 -5.52 9.27 -18.80
CA SER A 109 -4.21 9.04 -18.18
C SER A 109 -3.56 7.70 -18.59
N SER A 110 -4.27 6.80 -19.28
CA SER A 110 -3.76 5.49 -19.68
C SER A 110 -2.67 5.55 -20.76
N TRP A 111 -2.56 6.68 -21.48
CA TRP A 111 -1.44 6.91 -22.40
C TRP A 111 -0.15 7.34 -21.68
N LEU A 112 -0.24 7.81 -20.43
CA LEU A 112 0.90 8.33 -19.67
C LEU A 112 1.57 7.27 -18.79
N LEU A 113 0.83 6.25 -18.36
CA LEU A 113 1.30 5.29 -17.37
C LEU A 113 1.06 3.85 -17.85
N PRO A 114 2.07 2.95 -17.77
CA PRO A 114 1.90 1.55 -18.12
C PRO A 114 0.79 0.89 -17.29
N GLU A 115 0.01 0.02 -17.93
CA GLU A 115 -0.93 -0.82 -17.20
C GLU A 115 -0.18 -1.76 -16.26
N THR A 116 -0.49 -1.68 -14.98
CA THR A 116 0.00 -2.66 -14.01
C THR A 116 -0.89 -3.90 -14.05
N PRO A 117 -0.30 -5.10 -14.18
CA PRO A 117 -1.08 -6.32 -14.08
C PRO A 117 -1.62 -6.47 -12.65
N ILE A 118 -2.88 -6.88 -12.55
CA ILE A 118 -3.49 -7.18 -11.27
C ILE A 118 -3.10 -8.61 -10.89
N GLU A 119 -2.54 -8.77 -9.70
CA GLU A 119 -2.03 -10.06 -9.24
C GLU A 119 -3.03 -10.73 -8.29
N ARG A 120 -2.90 -12.05 -8.18
CA ARG A 120 -3.65 -12.84 -7.21
C ARG A 120 -3.40 -12.35 -5.79
N GLY A 121 -4.45 -12.34 -4.98
CA GLY A 121 -4.43 -11.90 -3.59
C GLY A 121 -4.61 -10.40 -3.41
N GLN A 122 -4.55 -9.60 -4.47
CA GLN A 122 -4.76 -8.15 -4.36
C GLN A 122 -6.24 -7.83 -4.13
N ILE A 123 -6.52 -6.83 -3.30
CA ILE A 123 -7.85 -6.23 -3.19
C ILE A 123 -8.01 -5.21 -4.31
N ILE A 124 -9.17 -5.21 -4.96
CA ILE A 124 -9.50 -4.25 -6.00
C ILE A 124 -10.86 -3.58 -5.74
N VAL A 125 -10.96 -2.32 -6.16
CA VAL A 125 -12.22 -1.60 -6.30
C VAL A 125 -12.61 -1.60 -7.77
N PHE A 126 -13.85 -1.93 -8.07
CA PHE A 126 -14.34 -2.03 -9.45
C PHE A 126 -15.81 -1.64 -9.55
N HIS A 127 -16.21 -1.20 -10.74
CA HIS A 127 -17.61 -1.00 -11.10
C HIS A 127 -18.28 -2.37 -11.22
N TYR A 128 -19.40 -2.57 -10.54
CA TYR A 128 -20.10 -3.85 -10.56
C TYR A 128 -20.55 -4.20 -11.99
N PRO A 129 -20.17 -5.38 -12.54
CA PRO A 129 -20.44 -5.70 -13.95
C PRO A 129 -21.91 -5.73 -14.36
N ILE A 130 -22.83 -5.94 -13.39
CA ILE A 130 -24.27 -5.95 -13.64
C ILE A 130 -24.88 -4.54 -13.53
N ASP A 131 -24.43 -3.76 -12.55
CA ASP A 131 -24.83 -2.36 -12.35
C ASP A 131 -23.60 -1.46 -12.12
N PRO A 132 -23.03 -0.86 -13.19
CA PRO A 132 -21.81 -0.05 -13.08
C PRO A 132 -21.94 1.21 -12.22
N SER A 133 -23.16 1.60 -11.81
CA SER A 133 -23.37 2.70 -10.87
C SER A 133 -22.88 2.38 -9.46
N MET A 134 -22.73 1.08 -9.15
CA MET A 134 -22.23 0.58 -7.88
C MET A 134 -20.74 0.24 -7.94
N ASN A 135 -19.99 0.65 -6.92
CA ASN A 135 -18.61 0.22 -6.72
C ASN A 135 -18.57 -0.92 -5.69
N LEU A 136 -17.89 -2.00 -6.03
CA LEU A 136 -17.65 -3.13 -5.14
C LEU A 136 -16.16 -3.29 -4.86
N ILE A 137 -15.88 -3.94 -3.73
CA ILE A 137 -14.52 -4.25 -3.27
C ILE A 137 -14.47 -5.73 -2.97
N LYS A 138 -13.53 -6.41 -3.61
CA LYS A 138 -13.29 -7.86 -3.49
C LYS A 138 -11.81 -8.17 -3.64
N ARG A 139 -11.41 -9.36 -3.21
CA ARG A 139 -10.05 -9.88 -3.42
C ARG A 139 -9.97 -10.71 -4.68
N VAL A 140 -8.92 -10.50 -5.47
CA VAL A 140 -8.63 -11.28 -6.68
C VAL A 140 -8.13 -12.66 -6.29
N ILE A 141 -8.82 -13.69 -6.74
CA ILE A 141 -8.52 -15.09 -6.47
C ILE A 141 -8.02 -15.79 -7.74
N GLY A 142 -8.61 -15.48 -8.89
CA GLY A 142 -8.19 -15.98 -10.19
C GLY A 142 -7.81 -14.85 -11.13
N VAL A 143 -6.68 -15.01 -11.81
CA VAL A 143 -6.23 -14.14 -12.90
C VAL A 143 -6.41 -14.87 -14.25
N PRO A 144 -6.32 -14.19 -15.41
CA PRO A 144 -6.50 -14.84 -16.71
C PRO A 144 -5.71 -16.14 -16.87
N GLY A 145 -6.40 -17.20 -17.31
CA GLY A 145 -5.85 -18.53 -17.50
C GLY A 145 -5.89 -19.45 -16.27
N ASP A 146 -6.29 -18.94 -15.10
CA ASP A 146 -6.43 -19.79 -13.91
C ASP A 146 -7.65 -20.72 -14.03
N HIS A 147 -7.51 -21.93 -13.51
CA HIS A 147 -8.59 -22.89 -13.28
C HIS A 147 -9.01 -22.83 -11.81
N ILE A 148 -10.28 -22.51 -11.56
CA ILE A 148 -10.81 -22.23 -10.22
C ILE A 148 -11.82 -23.29 -9.81
N LYS A 149 -11.66 -23.79 -8.59
CA LYS A 149 -12.60 -24.72 -7.97
C LYS A 149 -12.68 -24.49 -6.47
N LEU A 150 -13.87 -24.64 -5.90
CA LEU A 150 -14.09 -24.69 -4.46
C LEU A 150 -14.58 -26.09 -4.07
N ARG A 151 -14.03 -26.64 -3.00
CA ARG A 151 -14.52 -27.87 -2.38
C ARG A 151 -14.60 -27.71 -0.87
N ARG A 152 -15.80 -27.88 -0.31
CA ARG A 152 -16.07 -27.69 1.12
C ARG A 152 -15.56 -26.34 1.64
N GLY A 153 -15.85 -25.28 0.88
CA GLY A 153 -15.46 -23.90 1.19
C GLY A 153 -14.01 -23.53 0.87
N ARG A 154 -13.13 -24.50 0.56
CA ARG A 154 -11.71 -24.22 0.27
C ARG A 154 -11.49 -24.01 -1.22
N VAL A 155 -10.72 -22.96 -1.54
CA VAL A 155 -10.37 -22.58 -2.91
C VAL A 155 -9.18 -23.37 -3.41
N TYR A 156 -9.28 -23.85 -4.63
CA TYR A 156 -8.23 -24.48 -5.43
C TYR A 156 -8.04 -23.63 -6.68
N VAL A 157 -6.77 -23.34 -6.99
CA VAL A 157 -6.36 -22.65 -8.21
C VAL A 157 -5.33 -23.53 -8.90
N ASN A 158 -5.61 -23.94 -10.14
CA ASN A 158 -4.78 -24.87 -10.92
C ASN A 158 -4.46 -26.14 -10.11
N ASP A 159 -5.52 -26.81 -9.61
CA ASP A 159 -5.47 -27.99 -8.73
C ASP A 159 -4.75 -27.84 -7.37
N ARG A 160 -4.25 -26.65 -7.03
CA ARG A 160 -3.54 -26.41 -5.76
C ARG A 160 -4.42 -25.64 -4.80
N ILE A 161 -4.47 -26.08 -3.54
CA ILE A 161 -5.14 -25.34 -2.48
C ILE A 161 -4.50 -23.95 -2.32
N LEU A 162 -5.32 -22.91 -2.36
CA LEU A 162 -4.87 -21.54 -2.14
C LEU A 162 -4.69 -21.29 -0.64
N SER A 163 -3.59 -20.64 -0.24
CA SER A 163 -3.39 -20.21 1.14
C SER A 163 -4.13 -18.89 1.36
N GLU A 164 -5.12 -18.91 2.25
CA GLU A 164 -6.04 -17.79 2.46
C GLU A 164 -6.10 -17.39 3.94
N PRO A 165 -5.00 -16.90 4.54
CA PRO A 165 -4.97 -16.51 5.95
C PRO A 165 -5.90 -15.33 6.27
N TYR A 166 -6.35 -14.60 5.24
CA TYR A 166 -7.30 -13.50 5.31
C TYR A 166 -8.78 -13.97 5.26
N ALA A 167 -9.05 -15.21 4.83
CA ALA A 167 -10.43 -15.66 4.63
C ALA A 167 -11.09 -15.99 5.97
N MET A 168 -12.30 -15.47 6.15
CA MET A 168 -13.16 -15.69 7.30
C MET A 168 -14.40 -16.47 6.90
N TYR A 169 -14.79 -17.41 7.77
CA TYR A 169 -15.98 -18.23 7.61
C TYR A 169 -16.85 -18.06 8.85
N LEU A 170 -17.85 -17.17 8.76
CA LEU A 170 -18.84 -17.03 9.82
C LEU A 170 -19.67 -18.31 9.97
N PRO A 171 -20.14 -18.66 11.18
CA PRO A 171 -21.07 -19.77 11.36
C PRO A 171 -22.28 -19.61 10.43
N SER A 172 -22.45 -20.57 9.52
CA SER A 172 -23.57 -20.57 8.57
C SER A 172 -23.97 -22.01 8.26
N ALA A 173 -25.21 -22.19 7.81
CA ALA A 173 -25.65 -23.49 7.31
C ALA A 173 -24.77 -23.92 6.11
N PRO A 174 -24.52 -25.22 5.94
CA PRO A 174 -23.83 -25.73 4.75
C PRO A 174 -24.58 -25.29 3.50
N ASP A 175 -23.85 -24.73 2.54
CA ASP A 175 -24.41 -24.27 1.28
C ASP A 175 -23.79 -25.08 0.14
N SER A 176 -24.64 -25.82 -0.57
CA SER A 176 -24.18 -26.79 -1.55
C SER A 176 -23.52 -26.16 -2.78
N TYR A 177 -23.84 -24.89 -3.09
CA TYR A 177 -23.31 -24.12 -4.21
C TYR A 177 -22.12 -23.28 -3.78
N ARG A 178 -22.30 -22.44 -2.77
CA ARG A 178 -21.26 -21.55 -2.21
C ARG A 178 -20.01 -22.31 -1.80
N ASP A 179 -20.18 -23.48 -1.17
CA ASP A 179 -19.08 -24.26 -0.63
C ASP A 179 -18.48 -25.23 -1.66
N ASN A 180 -19.17 -25.49 -2.78
CA ASN A 180 -18.71 -26.40 -3.83
C ASN A 180 -19.00 -25.79 -5.21
N PHE A 181 -18.04 -25.06 -5.75
CA PHE A 181 -18.16 -24.30 -6.98
C PHE A 181 -17.07 -24.72 -7.99
N PRO A 182 -17.31 -24.70 -9.31
CA PRO A 182 -18.62 -24.53 -9.95
C PRO A 182 -19.49 -25.78 -9.76
N ARG A 183 -20.81 -25.59 -9.63
CA ARG A 183 -21.79 -26.68 -9.51
C ARG A 183 -22.86 -26.55 -10.59
N LEU A 184 -22.91 -27.53 -11.48
CA LEU A 184 -23.81 -27.50 -12.66
C LEU A 184 -25.12 -28.25 -12.46
N ARG A 185 -25.25 -29.04 -11.38
CA ARG A 185 -26.41 -29.90 -11.17
C ARG A 185 -27.65 -29.17 -10.62
N SER A 186 -27.48 -27.98 -10.06
CA SER A 186 -28.55 -27.24 -9.41
C SER A 186 -28.30 -25.74 -9.57
N ALA A 187 -29.20 -25.05 -10.27
CA ALA A 187 -29.18 -23.60 -10.34
C ALA A 187 -29.59 -23.04 -8.97
N ASP A 188 -28.69 -22.31 -8.34
CA ASP A 188 -28.99 -21.57 -7.13
C ASP A 188 -29.77 -20.29 -7.52
N PRO A 189 -30.94 -19.99 -6.89
CA PRO A 189 -31.72 -18.80 -7.22
C PRO A 189 -30.98 -17.48 -7.07
N ALA A 190 -29.93 -17.41 -6.24
CA ALA A 190 -29.10 -16.23 -6.07
C ALA A 190 -28.11 -16.01 -7.23
N VAL A 191 -27.92 -17.00 -8.11
CA VAL A 191 -27.00 -16.90 -9.25
C VAL A 191 -27.69 -16.19 -10.40
N ASN A 192 -27.02 -15.18 -10.94
CA ASN A 192 -27.51 -14.45 -12.10
C ASN A 192 -27.68 -15.38 -13.32
N SER A 193 -28.84 -15.36 -13.97
CA SER A 193 -29.16 -16.28 -15.07
C SER A 193 -28.21 -16.16 -16.28
N ARG A 194 -27.74 -14.94 -16.60
CA ARG A 194 -26.77 -14.74 -17.69
C ARG A 194 -25.42 -15.30 -17.32
N TRP A 195 -25.01 -15.11 -16.07
CA TRP A 195 -23.79 -15.71 -15.55
C TRP A 195 -23.87 -17.23 -15.55
N TRP A 196 -24.98 -17.81 -15.09
CA TRP A 196 -25.19 -19.26 -15.11
C TRP A 196 -24.92 -19.86 -16.49
N ILE A 197 -25.49 -19.28 -17.55
CA ILE A 197 -25.29 -19.75 -18.93
C ILE A 197 -23.82 -19.59 -19.36
N ARG A 198 -23.21 -18.42 -19.12
CA ARG A 198 -21.82 -18.14 -19.51
C ARG A 198 -20.82 -19.04 -18.75
N MET A 199 -21.09 -19.33 -17.48
CA MET A 199 -20.24 -20.17 -16.64
C MET A 199 -20.14 -21.59 -17.23
N HIS A 200 -21.23 -22.16 -17.77
CA HIS A 200 -21.21 -23.51 -18.35
C HIS A 200 -20.26 -23.64 -19.53
N SER A 201 -20.10 -22.58 -20.35
CA SER A 201 -19.19 -22.60 -21.50
C SER A 201 -17.73 -22.36 -21.11
N LEU A 202 -17.45 -22.01 -19.85
CA LEU A 202 -16.11 -21.68 -19.36
C LEU A 202 -15.59 -22.73 -18.37
N ILE A 203 -16.31 -23.85 -18.23
CA ILE A 203 -15.89 -24.94 -17.36
C ILE A 203 -15.18 -26.00 -18.17
N GLU A 204 -13.97 -26.33 -17.74
CA GLU A 204 -13.13 -27.39 -18.28
C GLU A 204 -12.80 -28.35 -17.13
N ASP A 205 -13.06 -29.65 -17.31
CA ASP A 205 -12.83 -30.70 -16.29
C ASP A 205 -13.46 -30.41 -14.91
N GLY A 206 -14.57 -29.68 -14.90
CA GLY A 206 -15.29 -29.31 -13.68
C GLY A 206 -14.58 -28.22 -12.86
N GLU A 207 -13.74 -27.42 -13.51
CA GLU A 207 -13.10 -26.21 -12.98
C GLU A 207 -13.48 -25.01 -13.85
N LEU A 208 -13.63 -23.85 -13.25
CA LEU A 208 -13.96 -22.63 -13.98
C LEU A 208 -12.68 -21.98 -14.50
N VAL A 209 -12.56 -21.84 -15.81
CA VAL A 209 -11.41 -21.17 -16.44
C VAL A 209 -11.65 -19.66 -16.51
N VAL A 210 -10.68 -18.88 -16.04
CA VAL A 210 -10.72 -17.41 -16.07
C VAL A 210 -10.33 -16.92 -17.47
N PRO A 211 -11.21 -16.20 -18.20
CA PRO A 211 -10.90 -15.72 -19.55
C PRO A 211 -9.80 -14.65 -19.60
N PRO A 212 -9.17 -14.42 -20.77
CA PRO A 212 -8.29 -13.27 -20.99
C PRO A 212 -8.97 -11.94 -20.64
N GLY A 213 -8.27 -11.10 -19.85
CA GLY A 213 -8.76 -9.78 -19.44
C GLY A 213 -9.82 -9.78 -18.34
N ASP A 214 -10.23 -10.95 -17.85
CA ASP A 214 -11.22 -11.12 -16.79
C ASP A 214 -10.53 -11.60 -15.48
N TYR A 215 -11.16 -11.31 -14.34
CA TYR A 215 -10.68 -11.68 -13.01
C TYR A 215 -11.78 -12.36 -12.21
N PHE A 216 -11.43 -13.41 -11.47
CA PHE A 216 -12.33 -14.05 -10.51
C PHE A 216 -12.06 -13.51 -9.12
N VAL A 217 -13.09 -12.96 -8.46
CA VAL A 217 -12.95 -12.31 -7.16
C VAL A 217 -13.85 -12.93 -6.10
N LEU A 218 -13.39 -12.96 -4.85
CA LEU A 218 -14.16 -13.38 -3.69
C LEU A 218 -14.10 -12.33 -2.58
N GLY A 219 -15.11 -12.32 -1.72
CA GLY A 219 -15.03 -11.65 -0.43
C GLY A 219 -14.13 -12.40 0.54
N ASP A 220 -13.51 -11.67 1.46
CA ASP A 220 -12.75 -12.27 2.56
C ASP A 220 -13.72 -12.92 3.57
N ASN A 221 -14.91 -12.34 3.77
CA ASN A 221 -15.99 -12.96 4.51
C ASN A 221 -16.79 -13.90 3.58
N ARG A 222 -16.34 -15.16 3.50
CA ARG A 222 -16.74 -16.12 2.47
C ARG A 222 -18.21 -16.49 2.47
N ASN A 223 -18.80 -16.44 3.66
CA ASN A 223 -20.17 -16.85 3.90
C ASN A 223 -21.16 -15.69 3.79
N ASP A 224 -20.64 -14.45 3.72
CA ASP A 224 -21.42 -13.20 3.66
C ASP A 224 -20.88 -12.29 2.54
N SER A 225 -20.76 -12.86 1.34
CA SER A 225 -20.23 -12.16 0.17
C SER A 225 -20.90 -12.63 -1.12
N GLU A 226 -21.61 -11.72 -1.76
CA GLU A 226 -22.04 -11.87 -3.14
C GLU A 226 -20.90 -11.44 -4.09
N ASP A 227 -20.22 -12.42 -4.67
CA ASP A 227 -19.00 -12.25 -5.46
C ASP A 227 -19.05 -13.05 -6.78
N SER A 228 -17.90 -13.31 -7.40
CA SER A 228 -17.84 -13.92 -8.75
C SER A 228 -18.52 -15.28 -8.86
N ARG A 229 -18.81 -15.95 -7.74
CA ARG A 229 -19.65 -17.16 -7.72
C ARG A 229 -21.06 -16.87 -8.27
N TYR A 230 -21.63 -15.71 -7.97
CA TYR A 230 -23.04 -15.39 -8.22
C TYR A 230 -23.26 -14.55 -9.48
N TRP A 231 -22.32 -13.69 -9.85
CA TRP A 231 -22.47 -12.75 -10.97
C TRP A 231 -21.33 -12.81 -12.00
N GLY A 232 -20.29 -13.60 -11.77
CA GLY A 232 -19.23 -13.87 -12.75
C GLY A 232 -17.99 -13.00 -12.63
N PHE A 233 -17.27 -12.85 -13.74
CA PHE A 233 -15.95 -12.21 -13.73
C PHE A 233 -16.01 -10.69 -13.70
N VAL A 234 -14.92 -10.08 -13.21
CA VAL A 234 -14.67 -8.65 -13.30
C VAL A 234 -13.76 -8.39 -14.51
N PRO A 235 -14.22 -7.68 -15.54
CA PRO A 235 -13.35 -7.31 -16.65
C PRO A 235 -12.33 -6.27 -16.20
N ARG A 236 -11.14 -6.30 -16.80
CA ARG A 236 -10.02 -5.40 -16.49
C ARG A 236 -10.42 -3.92 -16.54
N SER A 237 -11.29 -3.57 -17.49
CA SER A 237 -11.80 -2.22 -17.72
C SER A 237 -12.76 -1.71 -16.65
N ALA A 238 -13.39 -2.61 -15.87
CA ALA A 238 -14.24 -2.23 -14.75
C ALA A 238 -13.45 -1.91 -13.48
N ILE A 239 -12.16 -2.27 -13.43
CA ILE A 239 -11.32 -2.04 -12.25
C ILE A 239 -10.99 -0.55 -12.14
N VAL A 240 -11.38 0.05 -11.02
CA VAL A 240 -11.11 1.45 -10.69
C VAL A 240 -9.69 1.59 -10.14
N GLY A 241 -9.28 0.68 -9.27
CA GLY A 241 -7.99 0.79 -8.60
C GLY A 241 -7.80 -0.15 -7.44
N ARG A 242 -6.69 0.03 -6.73
CA ARG A 242 -6.29 -0.78 -5.59
C ARG A 242 -6.31 0.05 -4.30
N PRO A 243 -7.05 -0.35 -3.25
CA PRO A 243 -6.92 0.30 -1.96
C PRO A 243 -5.52 0.06 -1.40
N PHE A 244 -4.91 1.09 -0.82
CA PHE A 244 -3.55 1.02 -0.27
C PHE A 244 -3.44 1.55 1.16
N LEU A 245 -4.36 2.42 1.60
CA LEU A 245 -4.33 3.00 2.95
C LEU A 245 -5.75 3.13 3.50
N ILE A 246 -5.97 2.66 4.73
CA ILE A 246 -7.11 3.03 5.57
C ILE A 246 -6.74 4.35 6.23
N TYR A 247 -7.24 5.48 5.73
CA TYR A 247 -6.87 6.79 6.29
C TYR A 247 -7.72 7.15 7.52
N PHE A 248 -8.86 6.50 7.70
CA PHE A 248 -9.72 6.68 8.86
C PHE A 248 -10.69 5.49 9.02
N SER A 249 -11.18 5.22 10.23
CA SER A 249 -12.17 4.15 10.47
C SER A 249 -13.15 4.55 11.57
N LEU A 250 -14.45 4.49 11.26
CA LEU A 250 -15.53 4.76 12.21
C LEU A 250 -16.07 3.47 12.82
N ARG A 251 -16.38 3.49 14.11
CA ARG A 251 -17.21 2.46 14.72
C ARG A 251 -18.67 2.68 14.32
N GLN A 252 -19.33 1.64 13.82
CA GLN A 252 -20.77 1.69 13.57
C GLN A 252 -21.51 0.96 14.71
N PRO A 253 -22.46 1.63 15.38
CA PRO A 253 -23.29 0.97 16.38
C PRO A 253 -24.03 -0.22 15.78
N GLY A 254 -23.75 -1.43 16.26
CA GLY A 254 -24.48 -2.67 15.92
C GLY A 254 -24.06 -3.40 14.64
N GLY A 255 -22.99 -2.98 13.95
CA GLY A 255 -22.58 -3.56 12.65
C GLY A 255 -21.49 -4.64 12.69
N ASP A 256 -20.71 -4.69 13.77
CA ASP A 256 -19.49 -5.50 13.80
C ASP A 256 -19.68 -6.76 14.66
N VAL A 257 -19.62 -7.93 14.02
CA VAL A 257 -19.57 -9.23 14.73
C VAL A 257 -18.32 -9.32 15.63
N LEU A 258 -17.24 -8.63 15.25
CA LEU A 258 -16.00 -8.55 16.02
C LEU A 258 -16.11 -7.64 17.26
N ASP A 259 -16.87 -6.54 17.21
CA ASP A 259 -17.11 -5.69 18.39
C ASP A 259 -17.91 -6.44 19.45
N MET A 260 -18.81 -7.36 19.06
CA MET A 260 -19.54 -8.21 20.00
C MET A 260 -18.64 -9.17 20.80
N ALA A 261 -17.49 -9.56 20.25
CA ALA A 261 -16.49 -10.37 20.97
C ALA A 261 -15.65 -9.51 21.93
N HIS A 262 -15.30 -8.28 21.53
CA HIS A 262 -14.56 -7.34 22.37
C HIS A 262 -15.42 -6.75 23.50
N ALA A 263 -16.73 -6.55 23.26
CA ALA A 263 -17.68 -6.02 24.23
C ALA A 263 -17.89 -6.93 25.46
N ARG A 264 -17.65 -8.24 25.36
CA ARG A 264 -17.79 -9.17 26.51
C ARG A 264 -16.64 -9.09 27.51
N VAL A 265 -15.54 -8.45 27.17
CA VAL A 265 -14.35 -8.36 28.04
C VAL A 265 -14.35 -7.08 28.89
N TRP A 266 -15.18 -6.09 28.57
CA TRP A 266 -15.17 -4.79 29.24
C TRP A 266 -16.56 -4.33 29.69
N HIS A 267 -17.01 -4.83 30.83
CA HIS A 267 -18.10 -4.18 31.58
C HIS A 267 -17.68 -3.91 33.03
N HIS A 268 -17.12 -2.73 33.26
CA HIS A 268 -17.42 -1.83 34.40
C HIS A 268 -16.52 -0.59 34.31
N HIS A 269 -16.72 0.31 33.35
CA HIS A 269 -16.12 1.65 33.41
C HIS A 269 -17.18 2.73 33.15
N ARG A 270 -17.19 3.70 34.06
CA ARG A 270 -18.09 4.84 34.12
C ARG A 270 -17.62 5.82 33.02
N SER A 271 -18.25 5.79 31.84
CA SER A 271 -17.79 6.56 30.67
C SER A 271 -17.98 8.06 30.87
N ASN A 272 -16.90 8.84 30.82
CA ASN A 272 -16.97 10.30 30.75
C ASN A 272 -17.13 10.74 29.28
N ALA A 273 -17.61 11.97 29.04
CA ALA A 273 -17.84 12.49 27.69
C ALA A 273 -16.59 12.49 26.78
N VAL A 274 -15.40 12.48 27.38
CA VAL A 274 -14.11 12.36 26.68
C VAL A 274 -13.88 10.95 26.13
N ASP A 275 -14.29 9.91 26.86
CA ASP A 275 -14.16 8.52 26.41
C ASP A 275 -15.10 8.26 25.23
N ALA A 276 -16.32 8.81 25.29
CA ALA A 276 -17.28 8.75 24.18
C ALA A 276 -16.78 9.48 22.92
N LEU A 277 -16.01 10.57 23.08
CA LEU A 277 -15.38 11.31 21.99
C LEU A 277 -14.13 10.61 21.42
N ALA A 278 -13.52 9.69 22.15
CA ALA A 278 -12.42 8.87 21.66
C ALA A 278 -12.92 7.55 21.05
N ASP A 279 -14.03 7.00 21.55
CA ASP A 279 -14.53 5.68 21.14
C ASP A 279 -15.30 5.65 19.81
N PHE A 280 -15.60 6.79 19.20
CA PHE A 280 -16.32 6.81 17.92
C PHE A 280 -15.52 6.24 16.73
N ALA A 281 -14.18 6.17 16.85
CA ALA A 281 -13.28 5.77 15.78
C ALA A 281 -12.43 4.55 16.18
N ARG A 282 -12.04 3.74 15.18
CA ARG A 282 -11.06 2.66 15.34
C ARG A 282 -9.67 3.20 15.04
N TRP A 283 -9.05 3.83 16.05
CA TRP A 283 -7.75 4.50 15.91
C TRP A 283 -6.62 3.55 15.53
N ASP A 284 -6.68 2.30 15.97
CA ASP A 284 -5.74 1.22 15.66
C ASP A 284 -5.68 0.88 14.16
N ARG A 285 -6.76 1.18 13.43
CA ARG A 285 -6.85 0.98 11.97
C ARG A 285 -6.52 2.23 11.17
N THR A 286 -6.40 3.39 11.83
CA THR A 286 -6.15 4.65 11.14
C THR A 286 -4.70 4.69 10.66
N LEU A 287 -4.50 5.06 9.38
CA LEU A 287 -3.24 5.00 8.66
C LEU A 287 -2.67 3.59 8.45
N GLN A 288 -3.52 2.56 8.51
CA GLN A 288 -3.11 1.18 8.25
C GLN A 288 -2.98 0.91 6.75
N ILE A 289 -1.88 0.28 6.34
CA ILE A 289 -1.66 -0.13 4.95
C ILE A 289 -2.51 -1.37 4.65
N VAL A 290 -3.21 -1.32 3.52
CA VAL A 290 -4.00 -2.46 3.01
C VAL A 290 -3.06 -3.45 2.33
N LYS A 291 -3.14 -4.73 2.74
CA LYS A 291 -2.32 -5.83 2.21
C LYS A 291 -3.14 -6.80 1.35
#